data_AF-A0A7D5MLF3-F1
#
_entry.id   AF-A0A7D5MLF3-F1
#
_cell.length_a   1.000
_cell.length_b   1.000
_cell.length_c   1.000
_cell.angle_alpha   90.00
_cell.angle_beta   90.00
_cell.angle_gamma   90.00
#
_symmetry.space_group_name_H-M   'P 1'
#
loop_
_entity.id
_entity.type
_entity.pdbx_description
1 polymer ?
#
loop_
_entity_poly.entity_id
_entity_poly.type
_entity_poly.pdbx_seq_one_letter_code
_entity_poly.pdbx_strand_id
1 'polypeptide(L)'
;MLAVLLNYAPDVAITMNNTNTNAARVSADLNGQFTHELSHAIHYNKVGRNYWIPLIGTYVANFIATQEAYGNRTGFGSNLVAVTESWGFFVGPTINSAKYQALNQFQISNLDRNFLERQRRDDNISVEQFNGNFSRGWIPWGMLHDLTDVGEPAITLVNDQASGYSINGLYRGFGSSVTTVQGLRAAILSNNNNNQATQVNTLVTSYGW
;
A
#
# COMPACT_ATOMS: atom_id res chain seq x y z
N MET A 1 26.29 -19.42 12.19
CA MET A 1 26.10 -18.16 11.44
C MET A 1 24.77 -18.12 10.68
N LEU A 2 23.73 -18.81 11.15
CA LEU A 2 22.39 -18.82 10.54
C LEU A 2 21.38 -17.94 11.32
N ALA A 3 21.70 -17.62 12.58
CA ALA A 3 20.81 -16.87 13.48
C ALA A 3 20.79 -15.34 13.25
N VAL A 4 21.80 -14.77 12.56
CA VAL A 4 21.88 -13.31 12.29
C VAL A 4 21.09 -12.92 11.02
N LEU A 5 20.67 -13.89 10.20
CA LEU A 5 19.83 -13.66 9.03
C LEU A 5 18.35 -13.37 9.39
N LEU A 6 17.93 -13.61 10.65
CA LEU A 6 16.56 -13.43 11.13
C LEU A 6 16.26 -12.04 11.73
N ASN A 7 17.26 -11.21 12.06
CA ASN A 7 17.04 -9.98 12.84
C ASN A 7 16.40 -8.80 12.08
N TYR A 8 16.16 -8.91 10.77
CA TYR A 8 15.68 -7.79 9.94
C TYR A 8 14.60 -8.20 8.93
N ALA A 9 14.06 -9.41 9.04
CA ALA A 9 12.82 -9.73 8.34
C ALA A 9 11.66 -8.99 9.05
N PRO A 10 10.67 -8.47 8.32
CA PRO A 10 9.49 -7.92 8.96
C PRO A 10 8.80 -9.02 9.78
N ASP A 11 8.49 -8.69 11.03
CA ASP A 11 7.71 -9.53 11.95
C ASP A 11 6.31 -8.93 12.10
N VAL A 12 5.32 -9.76 12.44
CA VAL A 12 3.93 -9.32 12.60
C VAL A 12 3.70 -8.93 14.06
N ALA A 13 3.80 -7.63 14.34
CA ALA A 13 3.40 -7.07 15.62
C ALA A 13 2.02 -6.39 15.49
N ILE A 14 1.03 -6.90 16.22
CA ILE A 14 -0.32 -6.30 16.25
C ILE A 14 -0.59 -5.75 17.63
N THR A 15 -0.71 -4.43 17.72
CA THR A 15 -1.18 -3.79 18.95
C THR A 15 -2.69 -3.95 19.06
N MET A 16 -3.10 -4.66 20.11
CA MET A 16 -4.48 -4.73 20.57
C MET A 16 -4.67 -3.71 21.69
N ASN A 17 -4.68 -2.41 21.36
CA ASN A 17 -4.92 -1.40 22.39
C ASN A 17 -6.38 -1.46 22.85
N ASN A 18 -6.60 -1.63 24.16
CA ASN A 18 -7.91 -1.54 24.81
C ASN A 18 -8.00 -0.41 25.84
N THR A 19 -7.19 0.64 25.71
CA THR A 19 -7.31 1.76 26.65
C THR A 19 -8.68 2.42 26.49
N ASN A 20 -9.27 2.88 27.60
CA ASN A 20 -10.61 3.49 27.70
C ASN A 20 -10.86 4.69 26.74
N THR A 21 -9.84 5.13 26.00
CA THR A 21 -9.81 6.25 25.07
C THR A 21 -9.92 5.86 23.60
N ASN A 22 -9.72 4.58 23.25
CA ASN A 22 -9.81 4.07 21.88
C ASN A 22 -10.88 2.98 21.80
N ALA A 23 -11.69 2.98 20.74
CA ALA A 23 -12.63 1.89 20.50
C ALA A 23 -11.88 0.55 20.40
N ALA A 24 -12.44 -0.50 20.99
CA ALA A 24 -11.88 -1.84 20.85
C ALA A 24 -11.81 -2.21 19.36
N ARG A 25 -10.64 -2.66 18.90
CA ARG A 25 -10.46 -3.15 17.52
C ARG A 25 -11.37 -4.36 17.30
N VAL A 26 -12.16 -4.32 16.23
CA VAL A 26 -13.01 -5.46 15.87
C VAL A 26 -12.20 -6.49 15.06
N SER A 27 -12.76 -7.69 14.91
CA SER A 27 -12.09 -8.77 14.17
C SER A 27 -11.75 -8.39 12.73
N ALA A 28 -12.55 -7.52 12.09
CA ALA A 28 -12.27 -6.98 10.77
C ALA A 28 -10.98 -6.15 10.75
N ASP A 29 -10.80 -5.25 11.72
CA ASP A 29 -9.60 -4.40 11.83
C ASP A 29 -8.35 -5.23 12.07
N LEU A 30 -8.46 -6.28 12.89
CA LEU A 30 -7.35 -7.19 13.18
C LEU A 30 -6.97 -8.02 11.96
N ASN A 31 -7.96 -8.51 11.21
CA ASN A 31 -7.72 -9.25 9.97
C ASN A 31 -7.05 -8.35 8.92
N GLY A 32 -7.55 -7.12 8.72
CA GLY A 32 -6.98 -6.16 7.78
C GLY A 32 -5.54 -5.78 8.13
N GLN A 33 -5.24 -5.56 9.42
CA GLN A 33 -3.86 -5.31 9.86
C GLN A 33 -2.97 -6.53 9.64
N PHE A 34 -3.45 -7.71 10.02
CA PHE A 34 -2.67 -8.93 9.86
C PHE A 34 -2.32 -9.18 8.39
N THR A 35 -3.27 -8.96 7.46
CA THR A 35 -3.01 -9.12 6.03
C THR A 35 -2.09 -8.02 5.48
N HIS A 36 -2.18 -6.79 6.00
CA HIS A 36 -1.22 -5.72 5.71
C HIS A 36 0.20 -6.14 6.15
N GLU A 37 0.42 -6.56 7.40
CA GLU A 37 1.76 -6.96 7.87
C GLU A 37 2.27 -8.22 7.16
N LEU A 38 1.38 -9.17 6.85
CA LEU A 38 1.75 -10.35 6.08
C LEU A 38 2.21 -9.98 4.66
N SER A 39 1.62 -8.95 4.06
CA SER A 39 2.03 -8.49 2.74
C SER A 39 3.47 -7.94 2.74
N HIS A 40 3.91 -7.34 3.84
CA HIS A 40 5.28 -6.89 4.05
C HIS A 40 6.24 -8.08 4.10
N ALA A 41 5.85 -9.18 4.74
CA ALA A 41 6.62 -10.43 4.70
C ALA A 41 6.70 -11.03 3.28
N ILE A 42 5.62 -10.99 2.52
CA ILE A 42 5.62 -11.39 1.09
C ILE A 42 6.56 -10.49 0.29
N HIS A 43 6.49 -9.18 0.49
CA HIS A 43 7.39 -8.22 -0.16
C HIS A 43 8.86 -8.49 0.22
N TYR A 44 9.17 -8.74 1.49
CA TYR A 44 10.51 -9.14 1.93
C TYR A 44 11.03 -10.38 1.22
N ASN A 45 10.19 -11.40 1.02
CA ASN A 45 10.57 -12.58 0.25
C ASN A 45 10.95 -12.22 -1.21
N LYS A 46 10.30 -11.20 -1.78
CA LYS A 46 10.57 -10.71 -3.15
C LYS A 46 11.86 -9.91 -3.27
N VAL A 47 12.11 -8.98 -2.36
CA VAL A 47 13.17 -7.96 -2.51
C VAL A 47 14.39 -8.20 -1.62
N GLY A 48 14.22 -8.98 -0.56
CA GLY A 48 15.27 -9.39 0.35
C GLY A 48 15.77 -8.33 1.33
N ARG A 49 16.69 -8.76 2.19
CA ARG A 49 17.23 -7.99 3.33
C ARG A 49 17.84 -6.64 2.96
N ASN A 50 18.56 -6.57 1.83
CA ASN A 50 19.29 -5.36 1.43
C ASN A 50 18.35 -4.20 1.06
N TYR A 51 17.11 -4.50 0.70
CA TYR A 51 16.06 -3.50 0.51
C TYR A 51 15.47 -3.05 1.85
N TRP A 52 15.22 -4.00 2.76
CA TRP A 52 14.50 -3.75 4.01
C TRP A 52 15.33 -3.05 5.09
N ILE A 53 16.65 -3.25 5.13
CA ILE A 53 17.51 -2.52 6.08
C ILE A 53 17.40 -0.99 5.88
N PRO A 54 17.58 -0.44 4.66
CA PRO A 54 17.34 0.98 4.38
C PRO A 54 15.92 1.45 4.71
N LEU A 55 14.91 0.62 4.43
CA LEU A 55 13.51 0.97 4.73
C LEU A 55 13.28 1.11 6.24
N ILE A 56 13.71 0.14 7.04
CA ILE A 56 13.62 0.19 8.50
C ILE A 56 14.37 1.42 9.04
N GLY A 57 15.57 1.68 8.51
CA GLY A 57 16.34 2.88 8.87
C GLY A 57 15.59 4.18 8.55
N THR A 58 14.86 4.21 7.43
CA THR A 58 13.99 5.34 7.04
C THR A 58 12.87 5.54 8.03
N TYR A 59 12.14 4.48 8.42
CA TYR A 59 11.06 4.57 9.41
C TYR A 59 11.54 5.10 10.76
N VAL A 60 12.66 4.57 11.25
CA VAL A 60 13.25 5.02 12.52
C VAL A 60 13.66 6.49 12.43
N ALA A 61 14.33 6.91 11.35
CA ALA A 61 14.78 8.29 11.17
C ALA A 61 13.60 9.27 11.10
N ASN A 62 12.57 8.94 10.34
CA ASN A 62 11.36 9.75 10.22
C ASN A 62 10.63 9.86 11.56
N PHE A 63 10.44 8.74 12.27
CA PHE A 63 9.78 8.75 13.57
C PHE A 63 10.52 9.61 14.60
N ILE A 64 11.86 9.51 14.66
CA ILE A 64 12.68 10.36 15.54
C ILE A 64 12.50 11.85 15.19
N ALA A 65 12.44 12.19 13.90
CA ALA A 65 12.38 13.57 13.45
C ALA A 65 10.99 14.21 13.58
N THR A 66 9.92 13.46 13.30
CA THR A 66 8.57 14.02 13.10
C THR A 66 7.48 13.31 13.88
N GLN A 67 7.79 12.25 14.64
CA GLN A 67 6.81 11.36 15.29
C GLN A 67 5.87 10.65 14.30
N GLU A 68 6.22 10.62 13.01
CA GLU A 68 5.46 9.96 11.93
C GLU A 68 6.42 9.04 11.17
N ALA A 69 6.27 7.72 11.31
CA ALA A 69 7.23 6.75 10.77
C ALA A 69 7.31 6.81 9.24
N TYR A 70 6.19 7.05 8.55
CA TYR A 70 6.18 7.18 7.10
C TYR A 70 6.83 8.48 6.60
N GLY A 71 6.95 9.49 7.47
CA GLY A 71 7.45 10.81 7.11
C GLY A 71 6.48 11.59 6.22
N ASN A 72 7.00 12.38 5.29
CA ASN A 72 6.21 13.20 4.38
C ASN A 72 6.57 12.92 2.91
N ARG A 73 5.69 13.33 1.99
CA ARG A 73 5.79 13.03 0.54
C ARG A 73 7.13 13.41 -0.10
N THR A 74 7.79 14.46 0.36
CA THR A 74 9.06 14.96 -0.23
C THR A 74 10.27 14.65 0.65
N GLY A 75 10.05 13.98 1.78
CA GLY A 75 11.03 13.73 2.80
C GLY A 75 11.98 12.60 2.45
N PHE A 76 12.95 12.42 3.34
CA PHE A 76 13.94 11.35 3.25
C PHE A 76 13.26 9.98 3.12
N GLY A 77 13.66 9.23 2.10
CA GLY A 77 13.17 7.87 1.86
C GLY A 77 11.69 7.75 1.45
N SER A 78 10.99 8.86 1.19
CA SER A 78 9.57 8.88 0.79
C SER A 78 9.22 7.94 -0.37
N ASN A 79 10.08 7.86 -1.39
CA ASN A 79 9.93 6.93 -2.51
C ASN A 79 9.96 5.46 -2.08
N LEU A 80 10.89 5.11 -1.19
CA LEU A 80 11.07 3.74 -0.69
C LEU A 80 9.87 3.32 0.16
N VAL A 81 9.41 4.24 1.03
CA VAL A 81 8.19 4.07 1.82
C VAL A 81 6.96 3.95 0.92
N ALA A 82 6.79 4.83 -0.07
CA ALA A 82 5.65 4.81 -0.99
C ALA A 82 5.51 3.47 -1.70
N VAL A 83 6.61 2.95 -2.25
CA VAL A 83 6.61 1.64 -2.92
C VAL A 83 6.21 0.54 -1.96
N THR A 84 6.83 0.46 -0.78
CA THR A 84 6.56 -0.64 0.15
C THR A 84 5.18 -0.57 0.79
N GLU A 85 4.76 0.61 1.25
CA GLU A 85 3.45 0.78 1.86
C GLU A 85 2.30 0.70 0.85
N SER A 86 2.51 1.11 -0.42
CA SER A 86 1.48 0.92 -1.45
C SER A 86 1.09 -0.55 -1.59
N TRP A 87 2.05 -1.48 -1.51
CA TRP A 87 1.77 -2.91 -1.53
C TRP A 87 0.94 -3.36 -0.33
N GLY A 88 1.30 -2.92 0.88
CA GLY A 88 0.58 -3.34 2.08
C GLY A 88 -0.82 -2.78 2.19
N PHE A 89 -0.99 -1.50 1.88
CA PHE A 89 -2.31 -0.87 1.83
C PHE A 89 -3.15 -1.30 0.64
N PHE A 90 -2.57 -1.93 -0.38
CA PHE A 90 -3.31 -2.58 -1.45
C PHE A 90 -3.75 -4.00 -1.07
N VAL A 91 -2.79 -4.86 -0.68
CA VAL A 91 -3.05 -6.28 -0.43
C VAL A 91 -3.97 -6.50 0.76
N GLY A 92 -3.76 -5.76 1.85
CA GLY A 92 -4.53 -5.93 3.09
C GLY A 92 -6.04 -5.79 2.85
N PRO A 93 -6.51 -4.61 2.43
CA PRO A 93 -7.91 -4.36 2.10
C PRO A 93 -8.43 -5.21 0.93
N THR A 94 -7.61 -5.51 -0.09
CA THR A 94 -8.03 -6.39 -1.21
C THR A 94 -8.44 -7.78 -0.71
N ILE A 95 -7.60 -8.41 0.11
CA ILE A 95 -7.89 -9.73 0.68
C ILE A 95 -9.06 -9.65 1.67
N ASN A 96 -9.08 -8.62 2.52
CA ASN A 96 -10.11 -8.46 3.53
C ASN A 96 -11.49 -8.24 2.89
N SER A 97 -11.57 -7.40 1.86
CA SER A 97 -12.78 -7.18 1.08
C SER A 97 -13.30 -8.46 0.45
N ALA A 98 -12.43 -9.25 -0.20
CA ALA A 98 -12.81 -10.51 -0.82
C ALA A 98 -13.33 -11.53 0.21
N LYS A 99 -12.66 -11.65 1.36
CA LYS A 99 -13.08 -12.52 2.47
C LYS A 99 -14.48 -12.15 2.95
N TYR A 100 -14.71 -10.87 3.28
CA TYR A 100 -15.98 -10.43 3.85
C TYR A 100 -17.10 -10.42 2.80
N GLN A 101 -16.79 -10.23 1.53
CA GLN A 101 -17.74 -10.44 0.43
C GLN A 101 -18.22 -11.90 0.38
N ALA A 102 -17.30 -12.87 0.45
CA ALA A 102 -17.64 -14.29 0.46
C ALA A 102 -18.47 -14.72 1.68
N LEU A 103 -18.37 -13.98 2.79
CA LEU A 103 -19.17 -14.18 4.01
C LEU A 103 -20.47 -13.38 4.03
N ASN A 104 -20.85 -12.72 2.94
CA ASN A 104 -22.02 -11.83 2.83
C ASN A 104 -22.00 -10.65 3.82
N GLN A 105 -20.82 -10.25 4.29
CA GLN A 105 -20.60 -9.09 5.17
C GLN A 105 -20.28 -7.84 4.34
N PHE A 106 -21.25 -7.43 3.51
CA PHE A 106 -21.05 -6.37 2.50
C PHE A 106 -20.66 -5.01 3.10
N GLN A 107 -21.08 -4.70 4.33
CA GLN A 107 -20.69 -3.45 4.99
C GLN A 107 -19.17 -3.38 5.19
N ILE A 108 -18.54 -4.46 5.67
CA ILE A 108 -17.11 -4.53 5.88
C ILE A 108 -16.37 -4.56 4.53
N SER A 109 -16.82 -5.41 3.62
CA SER A 109 -16.23 -5.51 2.27
C SER A 109 -16.24 -4.18 1.51
N ASN A 110 -17.32 -3.42 1.62
CA ASN A 110 -17.44 -2.12 0.97
C ASN A 110 -16.58 -1.05 1.63
N LEU A 111 -16.33 -1.10 2.95
CA LEU A 111 -15.40 -0.17 3.60
C LEU A 111 -13.97 -0.36 3.08
N ASP A 112 -13.50 -1.61 3.01
CA ASP A 112 -12.17 -1.93 2.46
C ASP A 112 -12.05 -1.56 0.98
N ARG A 113 -13.09 -1.85 0.18
CA ARG A 113 -13.10 -1.46 -1.24
C ARG A 113 -13.08 0.06 -1.40
N ASN A 114 -13.92 0.78 -0.64
CA ASN A 114 -13.95 2.24 -0.68
C ASN A 114 -12.63 2.87 -0.18
N PHE A 115 -11.88 2.21 0.70
CA PHE A 115 -10.56 2.67 1.11
C PHE A 115 -9.55 2.62 -0.05
N LEU A 116 -9.64 1.62 -0.92
CA LEU A 116 -8.83 1.49 -2.13
C LEU A 116 -9.30 2.45 -3.23
N GLU A 117 -10.57 2.32 -3.62
CA GLU A 117 -11.24 3.00 -4.74
C GLU A 117 -11.36 4.52 -4.56
N ARG A 118 -11.41 5.02 -3.33
CA ARG A 118 -11.70 6.44 -3.06
C ARG A 118 -10.50 7.15 -2.49
N GLN A 119 -9.29 6.76 -2.88
CA GLN A 119 -8.10 7.46 -2.46
C GLN A 119 -8.00 8.82 -3.15
N ARG A 120 -7.93 9.88 -2.35
CA ARG A 120 -7.49 11.20 -2.81
C ARG A 120 -6.02 11.41 -2.53
N ARG A 121 -5.32 11.99 -3.50
CA ARG A 121 -3.98 12.51 -3.25
C ARG A 121 -4.03 13.61 -2.19
N ASP A 122 -3.20 13.47 -1.16
CA ASP A 122 -2.90 14.53 -0.19
C ASP A 122 -1.43 14.41 0.23
N ASP A 123 -0.61 15.37 -0.20
CA ASP A 123 0.84 15.35 0.03
C ASP A 123 1.24 15.58 1.51
N ASN A 124 0.29 16.01 2.36
CA ASN A 124 0.53 16.34 3.77
C ASN A 124 0.24 15.19 4.72
N ILE A 125 -0.45 14.14 4.26
CA ILE A 125 -0.88 13.02 5.09
C ILE A 125 -0.33 11.72 4.51
N SER A 126 0.26 10.87 5.34
CA SER A 126 0.77 9.57 4.90
C SER A 126 -0.37 8.64 4.49
N VAL A 127 -1.29 8.37 5.42
CA VAL A 127 -2.51 7.56 5.21
C VAL A 127 -3.63 8.08 6.13
N GLU A 128 -4.79 8.36 5.55
CA GLU A 128 -6.05 8.56 6.26
C GLU A 128 -7.06 7.50 5.81
N GLN A 129 -7.68 6.83 6.79
CA GLN A 129 -8.70 5.82 6.56
C GLN A 129 -9.94 6.40 5.87
N PHE A 130 -10.77 5.53 5.30
CA PHE A 130 -12.01 5.95 4.64
C PHE A 130 -12.97 6.60 5.65
N ASN A 131 -13.33 7.87 5.41
CA ASN A 131 -14.17 8.65 6.32
C ASN A 131 -15.68 8.66 5.96
N GLY A 132 -16.09 7.81 5.03
CA GLY A 132 -17.45 7.80 4.46
C GLY A 132 -17.54 8.47 3.08
N ASN A 133 -16.59 9.33 2.72
CA ASN A 133 -16.52 9.98 1.42
C ASN A 133 -15.30 9.57 0.62
N PHE A 134 -14.12 9.61 1.23
CA PHE A 134 -12.83 9.26 0.62
C PHE A 134 -11.84 8.79 1.69
N SER A 135 -10.79 8.09 1.25
CA SER A 135 -9.52 7.96 1.97
C SER A 135 -8.54 8.98 1.36
N ARG A 136 -7.42 9.29 2.03
CA ARG A 136 -6.43 10.20 1.43
C ARG A 136 -5.04 10.00 1.95
N GLY A 137 -4.07 10.35 1.13
CA GLY A 137 -2.67 10.35 1.52
C GLY A 137 -1.75 10.32 0.32
N TRP A 138 -0.45 10.39 0.59
CA TRP A 138 0.58 10.47 -0.45
C TRP A 138 1.15 9.11 -0.86
N ILE A 139 0.96 8.07 -0.05
CA ILE A 139 1.30 6.69 -0.40
C ILE A 139 0.28 6.19 -1.43
N PRO A 140 0.66 5.73 -2.63
CA PRO A 140 -0.30 5.47 -3.71
C PRO A 140 -0.84 4.03 -3.66
N TRP A 141 -1.69 3.67 -2.69
CA TRP A 141 -2.24 2.31 -2.60
C TRP A 141 -3.39 2.05 -3.57
N GLY A 142 -4.25 3.05 -3.80
CA GLY A 142 -5.32 3.02 -4.79
C GLY A 142 -4.76 2.81 -6.20
N MET A 143 -3.58 3.36 -6.51
CA MET A 143 -2.90 3.15 -7.79
C MET A 143 -2.74 1.68 -8.16
N LEU A 144 -2.47 0.79 -7.19
CA LEU A 144 -2.38 -0.64 -7.45
C LEU A 144 -3.76 -1.29 -7.61
N HIS A 145 -4.79 -0.75 -6.95
CA HIS A 145 -6.18 -1.17 -7.13
C HIS A 145 -6.68 -0.86 -8.53
N ASP A 146 -6.54 0.39 -8.96
CA ASP A 146 -7.02 0.93 -10.24
C ASP A 146 -6.47 0.11 -11.42
N LEU A 147 -5.20 -0.31 -11.36
CA LEU A 147 -4.62 -1.18 -12.38
C LEU A 147 -5.35 -2.53 -12.53
N THR A 148 -6.03 -3.01 -11.50
CA THR A 148 -6.70 -4.32 -11.46
C THR A 148 -8.20 -4.28 -11.70
N ASP A 149 -8.84 -3.14 -11.51
CA ASP A 149 -10.30 -3.02 -11.56
C ASP A 149 -10.73 -2.06 -12.70
N VAL A 150 -11.94 -1.50 -12.62
CA VAL A 150 -12.49 -0.68 -13.72
C VAL A 150 -13.31 0.46 -13.16
N GLY A 151 -12.81 1.67 -13.44
CA GLY A 151 -13.52 2.91 -13.23
C GLY A 151 -13.06 3.57 -11.95
N GLU A 152 -13.33 4.87 -11.87
CA GLU A 152 -12.90 5.68 -10.72
C GLU A 152 -13.98 6.68 -10.34
N PRO A 153 -14.29 6.83 -9.04
CA PRO A 153 -15.25 7.82 -8.60
C PRO A 153 -14.74 9.23 -8.86
N ALA A 154 -15.54 10.08 -9.52
CA ALA A 154 -15.16 11.45 -9.86
C ALA A 154 -14.68 12.33 -8.67
N ILE A 155 -14.98 11.93 -7.42
CA ILE A 155 -14.56 12.61 -6.21
C ILE A 155 -13.04 12.53 -5.96
N THR A 156 -12.34 11.55 -6.52
CA THR A 156 -10.92 11.33 -6.24
C THR A 156 -10.00 12.27 -7.01
N LEU A 157 -10.45 12.68 -8.20
CA LEU A 157 -9.68 13.41 -9.22
C LEU A 157 -8.51 12.60 -9.80
N VAL A 158 -8.48 11.29 -9.54
CA VAL A 158 -7.54 10.33 -10.13
C VAL A 158 -7.97 10.04 -11.57
N ASN A 159 -6.98 9.85 -12.46
CA ASN A 159 -7.25 9.46 -13.83
C ASN A 159 -7.03 7.95 -13.99
N ASP A 160 -8.08 7.20 -13.67
CA ASP A 160 -8.12 5.76 -13.91
C ASP A 160 -8.64 5.44 -15.31
N GLN A 161 -7.71 5.03 -16.16
CA GLN A 161 -7.99 4.50 -17.49
C GLN A 161 -7.14 3.25 -17.78
N ALA A 162 -6.55 2.65 -16.74
CA ALA A 162 -5.69 1.47 -16.87
C ALA A 162 -6.35 0.34 -16.09
N SER A 163 -6.38 -0.87 -16.66
CA SER A 163 -7.13 -1.97 -16.05
C SER A 163 -6.68 -3.32 -16.59
N GLY A 164 -7.12 -4.39 -15.94
CA GLY A 164 -6.86 -5.76 -16.38
C GLY A 164 -5.46 -6.28 -16.02
N TYR A 165 -4.73 -5.56 -15.16
CA TYR A 165 -3.54 -6.12 -14.53
C TYR A 165 -3.95 -7.15 -13.48
N SER A 166 -3.22 -8.26 -13.42
CA SER A 166 -3.39 -9.22 -12.32
C SER A 166 -2.53 -8.82 -11.13
N ILE A 167 -2.95 -9.19 -9.91
CA ILE A 167 -2.13 -9.04 -8.70
C ILE A 167 -0.74 -9.68 -8.87
N ASN A 168 -0.68 -10.84 -9.53
CA ASN A 168 0.60 -11.49 -9.87
C ASN A 168 1.45 -10.65 -10.84
N GLY A 169 0.83 -9.98 -11.81
CA GLY A 169 1.49 -9.05 -12.73
C GLY A 169 2.05 -7.83 -12.01
N LEU A 170 1.31 -7.28 -11.05
CA LEU A 170 1.78 -6.19 -10.18
C LEU A 170 2.94 -6.65 -9.29
N TYR A 171 2.81 -7.81 -8.64
CA TYR A 171 3.84 -8.39 -7.78
C TYR A 171 5.17 -8.62 -8.50
N ARG A 172 5.14 -8.96 -9.81
CA ARG A 172 6.35 -9.08 -10.63
C ARG A 172 7.10 -7.76 -10.83
N GLY A 173 6.40 -6.63 -10.74
CA GLY A 173 6.99 -5.29 -10.81
C GLY A 173 7.85 -4.94 -9.60
N PHE A 174 7.63 -5.57 -8.44
CA PHE A 174 8.49 -5.37 -7.28
C PHE A 174 9.83 -6.09 -7.44
N GLY A 175 10.91 -5.48 -6.97
CA GLY A 175 12.26 -6.02 -7.05
C GLY A 175 13.22 -5.27 -6.16
N SER A 176 14.37 -5.87 -5.86
CA SER A 176 15.37 -5.30 -4.95
C SER A 176 15.94 -3.93 -5.39
N SER A 177 15.85 -3.60 -6.68
CA SER A 177 16.25 -2.30 -7.24
C SER A 177 15.09 -1.31 -7.42
N VAL A 178 13.85 -1.72 -7.14
CA VAL A 178 12.64 -0.93 -7.38
C VAL A 178 12.32 -0.13 -6.13
N THR A 179 13.00 1.00 -5.95
CA THR A 179 12.94 1.81 -4.73
C THR A 179 12.17 3.13 -4.90
N THR A 180 11.57 3.35 -6.06
CA THR A 180 10.81 4.56 -6.40
C THR A 180 9.49 4.20 -7.07
N VAL A 181 8.48 5.05 -6.95
CA VAL A 181 7.17 4.80 -7.57
C VAL A 181 7.27 4.78 -9.09
N GLN A 182 8.12 5.65 -9.68
CA GLN A 182 8.37 5.64 -11.12
C GLN A 182 9.13 4.37 -11.56
N GLY A 183 10.03 3.87 -10.71
CA GLY A 183 10.68 2.58 -10.91
C GLY A 183 9.69 1.41 -10.87
N LEU A 184 8.75 1.43 -9.92
CA LEU A 184 7.70 0.41 -9.80
C LEU A 184 6.80 0.43 -11.03
N ARG A 185 6.34 1.61 -11.45
CA ARG A 185 5.59 1.81 -12.69
C ARG A 185 6.31 1.22 -13.90
N ALA A 186 7.59 1.56 -14.08
CA ALA A 186 8.38 1.07 -15.21
C ALA A 186 8.52 -0.46 -15.19
N ALA A 187 8.75 -1.04 -14.00
CA ALA A 187 8.84 -2.48 -13.82
C ALA A 187 7.51 -3.18 -14.09
N ILE A 188 6.38 -2.64 -13.62
CA ILE A 188 5.04 -3.15 -13.92
C ILE A 188 4.80 -3.16 -15.44
N LEU A 189 5.07 -2.04 -16.13
CA LEU A 189 4.92 -1.97 -17.58
C LEU A 189 5.80 -2.98 -18.31
N SER A 190 7.09 -3.05 -17.97
CA SER A 190 8.01 -3.99 -18.60
C SER A 190 7.59 -5.45 -18.40
N ASN A 191 7.05 -5.81 -17.24
CA ASN A 191 6.59 -7.17 -16.95
C ASN A 191 5.24 -7.51 -17.62
N ASN A 192 4.54 -6.51 -18.15
CA ASN A 192 3.22 -6.65 -18.78
C ASN A 192 3.25 -6.14 -20.24
N ASN A 193 4.37 -6.33 -20.94
CA ASN A 193 4.56 -5.98 -22.36
C ASN A 193 4.24 -4.52 -22.72
N ASN A 194 4.43 -3.60 -21.77
CA ASN A 194 4.07 -2.19 -21.87
C ASN A 194 2.58 -1.97 -22.20
N ASN A 195 1.70 -2.88 -21.76
CA ASN A 195 0.26 -2.73 -21.91
C ASN A 195 -0.20 -1.38 -21.34
N GLN A 196 -1.07 -0.65 -22.04
CA GLN A 196 -1.64 0.61 -21.55
C GLN A 196 -0.59 1.63 -21.03
N ALA A 197 0.62 1.67 -21.59
CA ALA A 197 1.72 2.50 -21.06
C ALA A 197 1.35 3.97 -20.86
N THR A 198 0.59 4.55 -21.79
CA THR A 198 0.09 5.93 -21.68
C THR A 198 -0.85 6.10 -20.49
N GLN A 199 -1.82 5.21 -20.33
CA GLN A 199 -2.80 5.27 -19.25
C GLN A 199 -2.15 5.03 -17.89
N VAL A 200 -1.24 4.05 -17.80
CA VAL A 200 -0.47 3.78 -16.58
C VAL A 200 0.40 4.98 -16.21
N ASN A 201 1.06 5.63 -17.17
CA ASN A 201 1.83 6.85 -16.89
C ASN A 201 0.94 7.95 -16.34
N THR A 202 -0.23 8.17 -16.94
CA THR A 202 -1.20 9.18 -16.50
C THR A 202 -1.77 8.86 -15.10
N LEU A 203 -2.06 7.58 -14.84
CA LEU A 203 -2.54 7.09 -13.54
C LEU A 203 -1.54 7.44 -12.44
N VAL A 204 -0.28 7.03 -12.59
CA VAL A 204 0.78 7.30 -11.59
C VAL A 204 0.94 8.80 -11.33
N THR A 205 0.90 9.62 -12.39
CA THR A 205 0.94 11.08 -12.28
C THR A 205 -0.27 11.66 -11.54
N SER A 206 -1.47 11.10 -11.70
CA SER A 206 -2.65 11.56 -10.98
C SER A 206 -2.58 11.29 -9.46
N TYR A 207 -1.88 10.23 -9.05
CA TYR A 207 -1.51 9.98 -7.64
C TYR A 207 -0.36 10.87 -7.13
N GLY A 208 0.19 11.74 -7.97
CA GLY A 208 1.25 12.65 -7.60
C GLY A 208 2.65 12.06 -7.65
N TRP A 209 2.86 11.02 -8.45
CA TRP A 209 4.15 10.37 -8.66
C TRP A 209 4.59 10.39 -10.14
#